data_AF-A0A0C5FRF6-F1
#
_entry.id   AF-A0A0C5FRF6-F1
#
_cell.length_a   1.000
_cell.length_b   1.000
_cell.length_c   1.000
_cell.angle_alpha   90.00
_cell.angle_beta   90.00
_cell.angle_gamma   90.00
#
_symmetry.space_group_name_H-M   'P 1'
#
loop_
_entity.id
_entity.type
_entity.pdbx_description
1 polymer ?
#
loop_
_entity_poly.entity_id
_entity_poly.type
_entity_poly.pdbx_seq_one_letter_code
_entity_poly.pdbx_strand_id
1 'polypeptide(L)' 'MLYEVITYPAAKGSAAAYYPETNVLVPLDSVADISDQPTSKGIVVRLDPAPGRTRPAPA' A
#
# COMPACT_ATOMS: atom_id res chain seq x y z
N MET A 1 -12.91 2.68 -6.39
CA MET A 1 -12.52 2.30 -5.01
C MET A 1 -11.75 3.47 -4.44
N LEU A 2 -12.20 4.02 -3.32
CA LEU A 2 -11.59 5.18 -2.69
C LEU A 2 -10.82 4.70 -1.45
N TYR A 3 -9.56 5.09 -1.32
CA TYR A 3 -8.76 4.84 -0.12
C TYR A 3 -8.35 6.17 0.49
N GLU A 4 -8.08 6.17 1.80
CA GLU A 4 -7.61 7.34 2.52
C GLU A 4 -6.19 7.14 3.03
N VAL A 5 -5.37 8.17 2.85
CA VAL A 5 -4.00 8.20 3.34
C VAL A 5 -4.01 8.98 4.63
N ILE A 6 -3.62 8.32 5.72
CA ILE A 6 -3.52 8.92 7.05
C ILE A 6 -2.07 8.87 7.54
N THR A 7 -1.71 9.79 8.43
CA THR A 7 -0.41 9.72 9.12
C THR A 7 -0.43 8.57 10.11
N TYR A 8 0.53 7.68 10.00
CA TYR A 8 0.72 6.57 10.93
C TYR A 8 2.19 6.47 11.34
N PRO A 9 2.51 6.05 12.58
CA PRO A 9 3.88 5.77 12.99
C PRO A 9 4.47 4.61 12.16
N ALA A 10 5.10 4.94 11.05
CA ALA A 10 5.81 4.02 10.17
C ALA A 10 7.24 4.52 9.93
N ALA A 11 8.14 3.60 9.59
CA ALA A 11 9.51 3.98 9.22
C ALA A 11 9.48 4.95 8.02
N LYS A 12 10.37 5.95 8.03
CA LYS A 12 10.46 6.93 6.94
C LYS A 12 10.70 6.21 5.61
N GLY A 13 9.90 6.55 4.60
CA GLY A 13 9.94 5.92 3.28
C GLY A 13 9.14 4.62 3.16
N SER A 14 8.46 4.19 4.23
CA SER A 14 7.52 3.08 4.20
C SER A 14 6.08 3.59 4.18
N ALA A 15 5.20 2.80 3.56
CA ALA A 15 3.75 2.98 3.61
C ALA A 15 3.12 1.66 4.04
N ALA A 16 2.04 1.74 4.81
CA ALA A 16 1.22 0.60 5.18
C ALA A 16 -0.17 0.78 4.59
N ALA A 17 -0.79 -0.33 4.22
CA ALA A 17 -2.16 -0.37 3.74
C ALA A 17 -2.92 -1.48 4.46
N TYR A 18 -4.24 -1.32 4.52
CA TYR A 18 -5.12 -2.37 5.00
C TYR A 18 -5.28 -3.45 3.92
N TYR A 19 -5.53 -4.67 4.40
CA TYR A 19 -5.89 -5.80 3.55
C TYR A 19 -7.39 -5.78 3.29
N PRO A 20 -7.87 -6.07 2.06
CA PRO A 20 -7.14 -6.57 0.89
C PRO A 20 -6.80 -5.50 -0.18
N GLU A 21 -6.94 -4.21 0.13
CA GLU A 21 -6.97 -3.11 -0.87
C GLU A 21 -5.72 -3.02 -1.75
N THR A 22 -4.57 -3.46 -1.23
CA THR A 22 -3.28 -3.42 -1.95
C THR A 22 -2.80 -4.78 -2.45
N ASN A 23 -3.60 -5.85 -2.33
CA ASN A 23 -3.20 -7.18 -2.80
C ASN A 23 -2.91 -7.23 -4.30
N VAL A 24 -3.52 -6.35 -5.08
CA VAL A 24 -3.26 -6.22 -6.53
C VAL A 24 -1.82 -5.80 -6.85
N LEU A 25 -1.09 -5.27 -5.86
CA LEU A 25 0.32 -4.88 -6.00
C LEU A 25 1.27 -6.02 -5.59
N VAL A 26 0.78 -7.13 -5.04
CA VAL A 26 1.61 -8.25 -4.62
C VAL A 26 2.12 -8.97 -5.87
N PRO A 27 3.45 -9.09 -6.06
CA PRO A 27 4.00 -9.83 -7.18
C PRO A 27 3.69 -11.31 -7.03
N LEU A 28 3.06 -11.90 -8.04
CA LEU A 28 2.73 -13.33 -8.07
C LEU A 28 3.97 -14.19 -8.36
N ASP A 29 4.95 -13.64 -9.09
CA ASP A 29 6.17 -14.35 -9.50
C ASP A 29 7.28 -14.30 -8.42
N SER A 30 7.04 -13.64 -7.28
CA SER A 30 8.00 -13.51 -6.18
C SER A 30 7.48 -14.21 -4.93
N VAL A 31 7.96 -15.43 -4.71
CA VAL A 31 7.55 -16.31 -3.60
C VAL A 31 8.72 -16.64 -2.69
N ALA A 32 8.44 -16.98 -1.43
CA ALA A 32 9.45 -17.42 -0.48
C ALA A 32 9.95 -18.84 -0.80
N ASP A 33 11.27 -19.05 -0.73
CA ASP A 33 11.95 -20.30 -1.12
C ASP A 33 11.41 -21.58 -0.45
N ILE A 34 10.88 -21.47 0.77
CA ILE A 34 10.44 -22.63 1.57
C ILE A 34 8.92 -22.81 1.54
N SER A 35 8.15 -21.72 1.66
CA SER A 35 6.69 -21.79 1.87
C SER A 35 5.86 -21.54 0.62
N ASP A 36 6.49 -21.11 -0.48
CA ASP A 36 5.83 -20.76 -1.73
C ASP A 36 4.77 -19.65 -1.57
N GLN A 37 4.88 -18.85 -0.50
CA GLN A 37 3.96 -17.74 -0.24
C GLN A 37 4.42 -16.47 -0.97
N PRO A 38 3.51 -15.72 -1.60
CA PRO A 38 3.84 -14.46 -2.27
C PRO A 38 4.47 -13.42 -1.33
N THR A 39 5.34 -12.60 -1.89
CA THR A 39 6.04 -11.53 -1.18
C THR A 39 5.08 -10.36 -0.91
N SER A 40 4.33 -10.43 0.20
CA SER A 40 3.30 -9.43 0.57
C SER A 40 3.83 -8.24 1.37
N LYS A 41 5.10 -8.26 1.78
CA LYS A 41 5.75 -7.19 2.56
C LYS A 41 6.98 -6.67 1.82
N GLY A 42 7.29 -5.39 2.01
CA GLY A 42 8.49 -4.77 1.42
C GLY A 42 8.38 -4.54 -0.09
N ILE A 43 7.16 -4.48 -0.63
CA ILE A 43 6.90 -4.18 -2.03
C ILE A 43 7.22 -2.70 -2.29
N VAL A 44 8.04 -2.42 -3.31
CA VAL A 44 8.37 -1.06 -3.73
C VAL A 44 7.16 -0.46 -4.45
N VAL A 45 6.68 0.68 -3.96
CA VAL A 45 5.50 1.38 -4.51
C VAL A 45 5.81 2.85 -4.77
N ARG A 46 5.11 3.44 -5.73
CA ARG A 46 5.11 4.89 -5.97
C ARG A 46 3.73 5.46 -5.64
N LEU A 47 3.71 6.59 -4.95
CA LEU A 47 2.50 7.34 -4.67
C LEU A 47 2.36 8.45 -5.71
N ASP A 48 1.26 8.41 -6.46
CA ASP A 48 0.88 9.43 -7.42
C ASP A 48 -0.38 10.16 -6.93
N PRO A 49 -0.49 11.50 -7.08
CA PRO A 49 -1.69 12.24 -6.69
C PRO A 49 -2.93 11.75 -7.47
N ALA A 50 -4.00 11.41 -6.77
CA ALA A 50 -5.26 11.04 -7.41
C ALA A 50 -5.98 12.28 -7.97
N PRO A 51 -6.39 12.29 -9.25
CA PRO A 51 -7.16 13.41 -9.82
C PRO A 51 -8.53 13.51 -9.14
N GLY A 52 -8.89 14.70 -8.66
CA GLY A 52 -10.25 15.02 -8.22
C GLY A 52 -10.60 14.76 -6.75
N ARG A 53 -9.64 14.40 -5.89
CA ARG A 53 -9.89 14.26 -4.43
C ARG A 53 -9.40 15.49 -3.67
N THR A 54 -10.25 16.52 -3.56
CA THR A 54 -10.10 17.58 -2.55
C THR A 54 -10.45 16.98 -1.19
N ARG A 55 -9.47 16.93 -0.27
CA ARG A 55 -9.73 16.59 1.13
C ARG A 55 -10.71 17.64 1.71
N PRO A 56 -11.85 17.25 2.30
CA PRO A 56 -12.69 18.19 3.03
C PRO A 56 -11.87 18.85 4.14
N ALA A 57 -12.01 20.16 4.35
CA ALA A 57 -11.32 20.84 5.43
C ALA A 57 -11.65 20.16 6.77
N PRO A 58 -10.66 19.93 7.65
CA PRO A 58 -10.95 19.44 8.99
C PRO A 58 -11.85 20.46 9.72
N ALA A 59 -12.87 19.97 10.42
CA ALA A 59 -13.75 20.77 11.26
C ALA A 59 -12.99 21.40 12.44
#